data_AF-A0A1L7GN36-F1
#
_entry.id   AF-A0A1L7GN36-F1
#
_cell.length_a   1.000
_cell.length_b   1.000
_cell.length_c   1.000
_cell.angle_alpha   90.00
_cell.angle_beta   90.00
_cell.angle_gamma   90.00
#
_symmetry.space_group_name_H-M   'P 1'
#
loop_
_entity.id
_entity.type
_entity.pdbx_description
1 polymer ?
#
loop_
_entity_poly.entity_id
_entity_poly.type
_entity_poly.pdbx_seq_one_letter_code
_entity_poly.pdbx_strand_id
1 'polypeptide(L)' 'MPAQFMTAKELAAHLNMSLVWVYREAARSGLTPYKFGTGRNAKIQFKASEVQAWIGQRKLPSPT' A
#
# COMPACT_ATOMS: atom_id res chain seq x y z
N MET A 1 6.54 17.90 -1.15
CA MET A 1 6.85 16.56 -1.67
C MET A 1 5.78 16.21 -2.70
N PRO A 2 6.09 15.96 -3.98
CA PRO A 2 5.10 15.48 -4.93
C PRO A 2 4.46 14.19 -4.40
N ALA A 3 3.16 14.01 -4.63
CA ALA A 3 2.47 12.79 -4.21
C ALA A 3 3.01 11.61 -5.03
N GLN A 4 3.99 10.90 -4.47
CA GLN A 4 4.54 9.70 -5.10
C GLN A 4 3.60 8.53 -4.84
N PHE A 5 3.16 7.87 -5.89
CA PHE A 5 2.33 6.67 -5.83
C PHE A 5 3.17 5.45 -6.22
N MET A 6 2.89 4.34 -5.57
CA MET A 6 3.57 3.05 -5.77
C MET A 6 2.55 2.07 -6.35
N THR A 7 2.91 1.36 -7.40
CA THR A 7 2.08 0.27 -7.91
C THR A 7 2.02 -0.89 -6.90
N ALA A 8 1.04 -1.79 -7.06
CA ALA A 8 0.96 -3.00 -6.24
C ALA A 8 2.26 -3.84 -6.26
N LYS A 9 2.98 -3.85 -7.39
CA LYS A 9 4.27 -4.55 -7.53
C LYS A 9 5.38 -3.85 -6.76
N GLU A 10 5.47 -2.53 -6.85
CA GLU A 10 6.44 -1.75 -6.08
C GLU A 10 6.18 -1.83 -4.58
N LEU A 11 4.91 -1.77 -4.16
CA LEU A 11 4.54 -1.95 -2.77
C LEU A 11 4.92 -3.34 -2.25
N ALA A 12 4.64 -4.39 -3.02
CA ALA A 12 5.02 -5.76 -2.68
C ALA A 12 6.55 -5.88 -2.48
N ALA A 13 7.32 -5.33 -3.42
CA ALA A 13 8.79 -5.31 -3.32
C ALA A 13 9.27 -4.49 -2.11
N HIS A 14 8.65 -3.33 -1.85
CA HIS A 14 9.02 -2.44 -0.75
C HIS A 14 8.75 -3.05 0.63
N LEU A 15 7.62 -3.74 0.79
CA LEU A 15 7.23 -4.42 2.03
C LEU A 15 7.83 -5.83 2.16
N ASN A 16 8.57 -6.30 1.15
CA ASN A 16 9.04 -7.68 1.04
C ASN A 16 7.88 -8.70 1.18
N MET A 17 6.74 -8.39 0.55
CA MET A 17 5.51 -9.18 0.60
C MET A 17 5.11 -9.69 -0.79
N SER A 18 4.20 -10.66 -0.85
CA SER A 18 3.69 -11.16 -2.12
C SER A 18 2.66 -10.20 -2.76
N LEU A 19 2.63 -10.14 -4.09
CA LEU A 19 1.61 -9.40 -4.85
C LEU A 19 0.18 -9.84 -4.49
N VAL A 20 -0.01 -11.14 -4.22
CA VAL A 20 -1.30 -11.69 -3.79
C VAL A 20 -1.73 -11.09 -2.45
N TRP A 21 -0.80 -10.95 -1.51
CA TRP A 21 -1.06 -10.25 -0.25
C TRP A 21 -1.47 -8.80 -0.50
N VAL A 22 -0.79 -8.09 -1.41
CA VAL A 22 -1.15 -6.70 -1.72
C VAL A 22 -2.59 -6.56 -2.25
N TYR A 23 -3.04 -7.46 -3.12
CA TYR A 23 -4.40 -7.40 -3.66
C TYR A 23 -5.49 -7.81 -2.65
N ARG A 24 -5.19 -8.74 -1.74
CA ARG A 24 -6.19 -9.31 -0.82
C ARG A 24 -6.18 -8.67 0.56
N GLU A 25 -4.99 -8.41 1.08
CA GLU A 25 -4.75 -8.06 2.49
C GLU A 25 -4.35 -6.60 2.68
N ALA A 26 -3.78 -5.89 1.67
CA ALA A 26 -3.38 -4.49 1.88
C ALA A 26 -4.54 -3.61 2.35
N ALA A 27 -5.70 -3.72 1.68
CA ALA A 27 -6.91 -2.99 2.07
C ALA A 27 -7.40 -3.37 3.48
N ARG A 28 -7.33 -4.66 3.83
CA ARG A 28 -7.71 -5.15 5.17
C ARG A 28 -6.74 -4.72 6.26
N SER A 29 -5.48 -4.50 5.90
CA SER A 29 -4.44 -4.06 6.82
C SER A 29 -4.47 -2.56 7.09
N GLY A 30 -5.35 -1.80 6.42
CA GLY A 30 -5.48 -0.35 6.59
C GLY A 30 -4.70 0.49 5.55
N LEU A 31 -4.16 -0.13 4.49
CA LEU A 31 -3.61 0.62 3.36
C LEU A 31 -4.72 0.99 2.39
N THR A 32 -4.75 2.24 1.93
CA THR A 32 -5.75 2.74 0.98
C THR A 32 -5.36 2.41 -0.47
N PRO A 33 -6.07 1.51 -1.18
CA PRO A 33 -5.84 1.30 -2.61
C PRO A 33 -6.50 2.40 -3.44
N TYR A 34 -5.70 3.16 -4.17
CA TYR A 34 -6.16 4.13 -5.15
C TYR A 34 -6.26 3.50 -6.53
N LYS A 35 -7.42 3.65 -7.17
CA LYS A 35 -7.63 3.18 -8.53
C LYS A 35 -7.31 4.31 -9.51
N PHE A 36 -6.32 4.10 -10.36
CA PHE A 36 -5.95 5.01 -11.43
C PHE A 36 -6.42 4.45 -12.77
N GLY A 37 -7.25 5.23 -13.46
CA GLY A 37 -7.88 4.87 -14.74
C GLY A 37 -9.34 4.45 -14.64
N THR A 38 -9.98 4.26 -15.79
CA THR A 38 -11.41 3.91 -15.90
C THR A 38 -11.56 2.48 -16.43
N GLY A 39 -12.45 1.69 -15.82
CA GLY A 39 -12.81 0.34 -16.27
C GLY A 39 -12.06 -0.83 -15.60
N ARG A 40 -12.16 -2.02 -16.22
CA ARG A 40 -11.71 -3.32 -15.68
C ARG A 40 -10.19 -3.43 -15.49
N ASN A 41 -9.42 -2.54 -16.15
CA ASN A 41 -7.95 -2.47 -16.10
C ASN A 41 -7.44 -1.29 -15.25
N ALA A 42 -8.29 -0.69 -14.41
CA ALA A 42 -7.86 0.37 -13.51
C ALA A 42 -6.70 -0.13 -12.63
N LYS A 43 -5.57 0.58 -12.68
CA LYS A 43 -4.35 0.19 -11.96
C LYS A 43 -4.51 0.55 -10.50
N ILE A 44 -4.24 -0.40 -9.61
CA ILE A 44 -4.19 -0.12 -8.17
C ILE A 44 -2.81 0.42 -7.83
N GLN A 45 -2.81 1.59 -7.19
CA GLN A 45 -1.62 2.24 -6.65
C GLN A 45 -1.88 2.67 -5.21
N PHE A 46 -0.80 2.90 -4.48
CA PHE A 46 -0.82 3.27 -3.08
C PHE A 46 0.02 4.53 -2.90
N LYS A 47 -0.45 5.49 -2.09
CA LYS A 47 0.31 6.70 -1.84
C LYS A 47 1.52 6.37 -0.96
N ALA A 48 2.72 6.69 -1.41
CA ALA A 48 3.96 6.34 -0.70
C ALA A 48 4.00 6.92 0.73
N SER A 49 3.49 8.14 0.92
CA SER A 49 3.41 8.76 2.24
C SER A 49 2.49 8.00 3.21
N GLU A 50 1.37 7.45 2.74
CA GLU A 50 0.49 6.64 3.58
C GLU A 50 1.09 5.27 3.88
N VAL A 51 1.76 4.66 2.90
CA VAL A 51 2.51 3.41 3.11
C VAL A 51 3.58 3.61 4.18
N GLN A 52 4.35 4.71 4.12
CA GLN A 52 5.35 5.02 5.13
C GLN A 52 4.73 5.26 6.52
N ALA A 53 3.63 6.02 6.59
CA ALA A 53 2.91 6.24 7.85
C ALA A 53 2.40 4.92 8.44
N TRP A 54 1.85 4.04 7.60
CA TRP A 54 1.38 2.72 7.98
C TRP A 54 2.50 1.81 8.49
N ILE A 55 3.66 1.81 7.81
CA ILE A 55 4.87 1.10 8.30
C ILE A 55 5.27 1.63 9.68
N GLY A 56 5.22 2.95 9.87
CA GLY A 56 5.51 3.59 11.16
C GLY A 56 4.57 3.13 12.27
N GLN A 57 3.25 3.07 11.98
CA GLN A 57 2.25 2.56 12.92
C GLN A 57 2.48 1.08 13.27
N ARG A 58 2.91 0.28 12.30
CA ARG A 58 3.20 -1.15 12.49
C ARG A 58 4.43 -1.42 13.36
N LYS A 59 5.36 -0.48 13.43
CA LYS A 59 6.60 -0.57 14.24
C LYS A 59 6.40 -0.14 15.68
N LEU A 60 5.22 0.35 16.06
CA LEU A 60 4.86 0.54 17.46
C LEU A 60 4.30 -0.78 18.00
N PRO A 61 5.08 -1.59 18.72
CA PRO A 61 4.47 -2.49 19.68
C PRO A 61 3.74 -1.60 20.69
N SER A 62 2.50 -1.98 21.01
CA SER A 62 1.71 -1.37 22.08
C SER A 62 2.59 -1.05 23.29
N PRO A 63 2.59 0.19 23.82
CA PRO A 63 3.08 0.39 25.16
C PRO A 63 2.16 -0.41 26.09
N THR A 64 2.82 -1.28 26.85
CA THR A 64 2.39 -2.17 27.93
C THR A 64 1.07 -1.82 28.62
#